data_AF-A0A763STR4-F1
#
_entry.id   AF-A0A763STR4-F1
#
_cell.length_a   1.000
_cell.length_b   1.000
_cell.length_c   1.000
_cell.angle_alpha   90.00
_cell.angle_beta   90.00
_cell.angle_gamma   90.00
#
_symmetry.space_group_name_H-M   'P 1'
#
loop_
_entity.id
_entity.type
_entity.pdbx_description
1 polymer ?
#
loop_
_entity_poly.entity_id
_entity_poly.type
_entity_poly.pdbx_seq_one_letter_code
_entity_poly.pdbx_strand_id
1 'polypeptide(L)'
;MMDIDDEGRKAALDAKQQLLAQRDIDDIQFVMGSEQGRRVIWSLLEKGQVFGACFNVDPHITAFNEGQRNLALVLFQRVMAHCPDQYLKMAAEAGEDNL
;
A
#
# COMPACT_ATOMS: atom_id res chain seq x y z
N MET A 1 34.90 -18.33 20.79
CA MET A 1 33.95 -17.69 21.72
C MET A 1 33.34 -16.49 21.01
N MET A 2 32.52 -16.74 19.99
CA MET A 2 31.91 -15.67 19.16
C MET A 2 30.52 -16.07 18.61
N ASP A 3 29.83 -17.06 19.19
CA ASP A 3 28.67 -17.67 18.52
C ASP A 3 27.32 -17.41 19.24
N ILE A 4 27.33 -17.15 20.56
CA ILE A 4 26.08 -17.00 21.35
C ILE A 4 25.50 -15.56 21.25
N ASP A 5 26.34 -14.55 21.05
CA ASP A 5 25.92 -13.14 20.97
C ASP A 5 25.39 -12.75 19.58
N ASP A 6 25.92 -13.35 18.51
CA ASP A 6 25.45 -13.10 17.14
C ASP A 6 24.06 -13.71 16.88
N GLU A 7 23.78 -14.90 17.42
CA GLU A 7 22.47 -15.56 17.29
C GLU A 7 21.38 -14.82 18.07
N GLY A 8 21.69 -14.34 19.28
CA GLY A 8 20.80 -13.49 20.06
C GLY A 8 20.49 -12.15 19.39
N ARG A 9 21.49 -11.50 18.77
CA ARG A 9 21.30 -10.26 17.99
C ARG A 9 20.44 -10.50 16.75
N LYS A 10 20.65 -11.60 16.03
CA LYS A 10 19.84 -11.96 14.86
C LYS A 10 18.38 -12.22 15.25
N ALA A 11 18.13 -13.01 16.30
CA ALA A 11 16.78 -13.28 16.78
C ALA A 11 16.04 -12.00 17.21
N ALA A 12 16.73 -11.05 17.87
CA ALA A 12 16.14 -9.77 18.24
C ALA A 12 15.80 -8.89 17.02
N LEU A 13 16.64 -8.91 15.98
CA LEU A 13 16.38 -8.21 14.72
C LEU A 13 15.16 -8.81 14.00
N ASP A 14 15.09 -10.14 13.92
CA ASP A 14 13.98 -10.85 13.27
C ASP A 14 12.66 -10.60 13.99
N ALA A 15 12.65 -10.66 15.34
CA ALA A 15 11.47 -10.35 16.14
C ALA A 15 11.00 -8.90 15.94
N LYS A 16 11.95 -7.95 15.85
CA LYS A 16 11.63 -6.54 15.55
C LYS A 16 11.02 -6.38 14.16
N GLN A 17 11.56 -7.08 13.15
CA GLN A 17 11.02 -7.05 11.79
C GLN A 17 9.60 -7.62 11.74
N GLN A 18 9.34 -8.73 12.44
CA GLN A 18 8.00 -9.33 12.54
C GLN A 18 7.01 -8.37 13.19
N LEU A 19 7.39 -7.68 14.27
CA LEU A 19 6.53 -6.71 14.93
C LEU A 19 6.20 -5.52 14.02
N LEU A 20 7.18 -5.02 13.26
CA LEU A 20 6.94 -3.93 12.30
C LEU A 20 6.03 -4.38 11.15
N ALA A 21 6.21 -5.60 10.65
CA ALA A 21 5.35 -6.17 9.61
C ALA A 21 3.91 -6.33 10.12
N GLN A 22 3.71 -6.86 11.32
CA GLN A 22 2.38 -7.00 11.90
C GLN A 22 1.71 -5.63 12.10
N ARG A 23 2.45 -4.64 12.60
CA ARG A 23 1.92 -3.27 12.72
C ARG A 23 1.49 -2.70 11.37
N ASP A 24 2.28 -2.92 10.30
CA ASP A 24 1.93 -2.44 8.96
C ASP A 24 0.64 -3.07 8.41
N ILE A 25 0.38 -4.33 8.75
CA ILE A 25 -0.86 -5.05 8.46
C ILE A 25 -2.02 -4.45 9.25
N ASP A 26 -1.85 -4.28 10.56
CA ASP A 26 -2.88 -3.74 11.43
C ASP A 26 -3.26 -2.30 11.02
N ASP A 27 -2.26 -1.49 10.66
CA ASP A 27 -2.46 -0.10 10.22
C ASP A 27 -3.28 -0.02 8.92
N ILE A 28 -2.97 -0.84 7.91
CA ILE A 28 -3.74 -0.79 6.64
C ILE A 28 -5.17 -1.32 6.84
N GLN A 29 -5.35 -2.36 7.65
CA GLN A 29 -6.68 -2.88 8.00
C GLN A 29 -7.50 -1.84 8.76
N PHE A 30 -6.87 -1.13 9.70
CA PHE A 30 -7.52 -0.06 10.46
C PHE A 30 -7.99 1.07 9.54
N VAL A 31 -7.11 1.57 8.66
CA VAL A 31 -7.46 2.65 7.70
C VAL A 31 -8.62 2.21 6.80
N MET A 32 -8.54 1.00 6.24
CA MET A 32 -9.55 0.46 5.33
C MET A 32 -10.88 0.11 6.02
N GLY A 33 -10.90 0.02 7.35
CA GLY A 33 -12.11 -0.30 8.13
C GLY A 33 -13.18 0.81 8.08
N SER A 34 -12.80 2.05 7.82
CA SER A 34 -13.72 3.19 7.71
C SER A 34 -13.95 3.62 6.26
N GLU A 35 -15.15 4.12 5.96
CA GLU A 35 -15.49 4.66 4.63
C GLU A 35 -14.64 5.91 4.29
N GLN A 36 -14.38 6.75 5.29
CA GLN A 36 -13.50 7.92 5.15
C GLN A 36 -12.08 7.49 4.78
N GLY A 37 -11.56 6.43 5.42
CA GLY A 37 -10.25 5.88 5.08
C GLY A 37 -10.22 5.31 3.67
N ARG A 38 -11.25 4.56 3.28
CA ARG A 38 -11.40 4.05 1.90
C ARG A 38 -11.43 5.19 0.87
N ARG A 39 -12.13 6.30 1.11
CA ARG A 39 -12.07 7.49 0.23
C ARG A 39 -10.66 8.06 0.07
N VAL A 40 -9.89 8.14 1.16
CA VAL A 40 -8.50 8.62 1.11
C VAL A 40 -7.64 7.67 0.27
N ILE A 41 -7.75 6.36 0.52
CA ILE A 41 -6.99 5.36 -0.24
C ILE A 41 -7.38 5.39 -1.71
N TRP A 42 -8.68 5.42 -2.03
CA TRP A 42 -9.17 5.49 -3.40
C TRP A 42 -8.59 6.69 -4.15
N SER A 43 -8.62 7.89 -3.55
CA SER A 43 -8.04 9.10 -4.14
C SER A 43 -6.55 8.97 -4.46
N LEU A 44 -5.78 8.25 -3.63
CA LEU A 44 -4.37 7.99 -3.89
C LEU A 44 -4.17 7.01 -5.06
N LEU A 45 -5.01 5.99 -5.17
CA LEU A 45 -4.97 5.04 -6.30
C LEU A 45 -5.32 5.72 -7.63
N GLU A 46 -6.29 6.63 -7.62
CA GLU A 46 -6.68 7.43 -8.80
C GLU A 46 -5.56 8.39 -9.20
N LYS A 47 -4.98 9.14 -8.25
CA LYS A 47 -3.87 10.06 -8.52
C LYS A 47 -2.65 9.34 -9.08
N GLY A 48 -2.35 8.16 -8.55
CA GLY A 48 -1.28 7.31 -9.08
C GLY A 48 -1.65 6.59 -10.38
N GLN A 49 -2.86 6.77 -10.91
CA GLN A 49 -3.29 6.15 -12.17
C GLN A 49 -3.07 4.63 -12.17
N VAL A 50 -3.34 3.91 -11.08
CA VAL A 50 -3.02 2.45 -10.99
C VAL A 50 -3.59 1.65 -12.17
N PHE A 51 -4.76 2.03 -12.67
CA PHE A 51 -5.42 1.40 -13.83
C PHE A 51 -5.50 2.32 -15.07
N GLY A 52 -4.84 3.49 -15.06
CA GLY A 52 -4.87 4.49 -16.14
C GLY A 52 -3.73 4.34 -17.17
N ALA A 53 -3.47 5.40 -17.94
CA ALA A 53 -2.26 5.51 -18.77
C ALA A 53 -1.30 6.54 -18.15
N CYS A 54 0.00 6.22 -18.09
CA CYS A 54 1.03 7.14 -17.60
C CYS A 54 1.93 7.69 -18.71
N PHE A 55 1.77 7.17 -19.94
CA PHE A 55 2.59 7.57 -21.08
C PHE A 55 2.40 9.04 -21.44
N ASN A 56 3.51 9.70 -21.72
CA ASN A 56 3.60 11.00 -22.34
C ASN A 56 4.71 10.96 -23.41
N VAL A 57 4.58 11.79 -24.45
CA VAL A 57 5.61 11.91 -25.50
C VAL A 57 6.94 12.39 -24.92
N ASP A 58 6.90 13.21 -23.85
CA ASP A 58 8.08 13.56 -23.07
C ASP A 58 8.48 12.40 -22.13
N PRO A 59 9.69 11.82 -22.28
CA PRO A 59 10.16 10.73 -21.44
C PRO A 59 10.30 11.11 -19.96
N HIS A 60 10.62 12.36 -19.63
CA HIS A 60 10.76 12.81 -18.24
C HIS A 60 9.41 12.85 -17.53
N ILE A 61 8.36 13.27 -18.24
CA ILE A 61 7.00 13.26 -17.72
C ILE A 61 6.52 11.82 -17.51
N THR A 62 6.78 10.93 -18.49
CA THR A 62 6.45 9.50 -18.34
C THR A 62 7.13 8.89 -17.12
N ALA A 63 8.42 9.14 -16.93
CA ALA A 63 9.17 8.63 -15.79
C ALA A 63 8.61 9.14 -14.45
N PHE A 64 8.22 10.43 -14.38
CA PHE A 64 7.58 10.99 -13.20
C PHE A 64 6.20 10.36 -12.91
N ASN A 65 5.37 10.16 -13.94
CA ASN A 65 4.07 9.53 -13.81
C ASN A 65 4.18 8.08 -13.36
N GLU A 66 5.12 7.31 -13.91
CA GLU A 66 5.40 5.94 -13.46
C GLU A 66 5.94 5.89 -12.03
N GLY A 67 6.71 6.90 -11.60
CA GLY A 67 7.10 7.05 -10.20
C GLY A 67 5.90 7.23 -9.25
N GLN A 68 4.95 8.08 -9.63
CA GLN A 68 3.70 8.26 -8.87
C GLN A 68 2.86 6.99 -8.85
N ARG A 69 2.74 6.30 -10.00
CA ARG A 69 2.06 5.01 -10.09
C ARG A 69 2.69 3.96 -9.21
N ASN A 70 4.02 3.87 -9.19
CA ASN A 70 4.71 2.89 -8.37
C ASN A 70 4.38 3.06 -6.88
N LEU A 71 4.34 4.30 -6.38
CA LEU A 71 3.94 4.56 -4.99
C LEU A 71 2.50 4.11 -4.72
N ALA A 72 1.57 4.39 -5.64
CA ALA A 72 0.19 3.93 -5.51
C ALA A 72 0.05 2.41 -5.63
N LEU A 73 0.85 1.76 -6.48
CA LEU A 73 0.89 0.30 -6.61
C LEU A 73 1.37 -0.39 -5.32
N VAL A 74 2.35 0.18 -4.63
CA VAL A 74 2.79 -0.33 -3.31
C VAL A 74 1.62 -0.29 -2.32
N LEU A 75 0.87 0.81 -2.30
CA LEU A 75 -0.31 0.92 -1.43
C LEU A 75 -1.41 -0.07 -1.84
N PHE A 76 -1.68 -0.18 -3.14
CA PHE A 76 -2.65 -1.14 -3.68
C PHE A 76 -2.30 -2.58 -3.30
N GLN A 77 -1.03 -2.97 -3.43
CA GLN A 77 -0.56 -4.29 -3.04
C GLN A 77 -0.78 -4.57 -1.56
N ARG A 78 -0.54 -3.60 -0.67
CA ARG A 78 -0.82 -3.73 0.78
C ARG A 78 -2.31 -4.00 1.04
N VAL A 79 -3.19 -3.24 0.38
CA VAL A 79 -4.64 -3.43 0.50
C VAL A 79 -5.03 -4.82 0.02
N MET A 80 -4.60 -5.23 -1.18
CA MET A 80 -4.93 -6.53 -1.74
C MET A 80 -4.38 -7.71 -0.94
N ALA A 81 -3.22 -7.55 -0.29
CA ALA A 81 -2.61 -8.59 0.52
C ALA A 81 -3.32 -8.80 1.88
N HIS A 82 -3.86 -7.74 2.48
CA HIS A 82 -4.29 -7.78 3.89
C HIS A 82 -5.78 -7.47 4.12
N CYS A 83 -6.46 -6.84 3.16
CA CYS A 83 -7.88 -6.51 3.25
C CYS A 83 -8.56 -6.40 1.86
N PRO A 84 -8.47 -7.44 1.00
CA PRO A 84 -9.01 -7.39 -0.36
C PRO A 84 -10.52 -7.16 -0.42
N ASP A 85 -11.29 -7.64 0.57
CA ASP A 85 -12.73 -7.39 0.63
C ASP A 85 -13.05 -5.89 0.83
N GLN A 86 -12.18 -5.16 1.54
CA GLN A 86 -12.33 -3.71 1.70
C GLN A 86 -12.03 -2.96 0.39
N TYR A 87 -11.20 -3.52 -0.50
CA TYR A 87 -11.02 -2.95 -1.83
C TYR A 87 -12.32 -3.04 -2.65
N LEU A 88 -13.01 -4.19 -2.62
CA LEU A 88 -14.28 -4.35 -3.34
C LEU A 88 -15.33 -3.37 -2.81
N LYS A 89 -15.38 -3.19 -1.49
CA LYS A 89 -16.27 -2.22 -0.85
C LYS A 89 -15.94 -0.78 -1.26
N MET A 90 -14.66 -0.41 -1.21
CA MET A 90 -14.16 0.91 -1.65
C MET A 90 -14.52 1.19 -3.12
N ALA A 91 -14.35 0.20 -4.00
CA ALA A 91 -14.66 0.34 -5.43
C ALA A 91 -16.16 0.51 -5.68
N ALA A 92 -17.02 -0.18 -4.92
CA ALA A 92 -18.47 0.02 -4.99
C ALA A 92 -18.88 1.43 -4.53
N GLU A 93 -18.36 1.88 -3.38
CA GLU A 93 -18.59 3.22 -2.83
C GLU A 93 -18.18 4.32 -3.83
N ALA A 94 -17.00 4.20 -4.44
CA ALA A 94 -16.55 5.15 -5.47
C ALA A 94 -17.39 5.12 -6.75
N GLY A 95 -18.02 3.99 -7.07
CA GLY A 95 -18.96 3.90 -8.19
C GLY A 95 -20.28 4.62 -7.90
N GLU A 96 -20.75 4.58 -6.66
CA GLU A 96 -21.96 5.28 -6.19
C GLU A 96 -21.75 6.81 -6.13
N ASP A 97 -20.59 7.27 -5.66
CA ASP A 97 -20.25 8.70 -5.57
C ASP A 97 -20.13 9.39 -6.94
N ASN A 98 -19.94 8.61 -8.02
CA ASN A 98 -19.79 9.11 -9.40
C ASN A 98 -21.10 9.17 -10.20
N LEU A 99 -22.24 8.80 -9.59
CA LEU A 99 -23.60 8.86 -10.17
C LEU A 99 -24.36 10.10 -9.69
#